data_AF-A0A832NFY9-F1
#
_entry.id   AF-A0A832NFY9-F1
#
_cell.length_a   1.000
_cell.length_b   1.000
_cell.length_c   1.000
_cell.angle_alpha   90.00
_cell.angle_beta   90.00
_cell.angle_gamma   90.00
#
_symmetry.space_group_name_H-M   'P 1'
#
loop_
_entity.id
_entity.type
_entity.pdbx_description
1 polymer ?
#
loop_
_entity_poly.entity_id
_entity_poly.type
_entity_poly.pdbx_seq_one_letter_code
_entity_poly.pdbx_strand_id
1 'polypeptide(L)'
;QEEWAKEKLGTSSEIVSFDRVFPEMVMALKREDLDAIIVGDIIGEVLAKRDPELQVVFKVGSLGGAAIGVRQGSEELKYVINKLIEEMIDSGEMSRLFEEEIRKWLGA
;
A
#
# COMPACT_ATOMS: atom_id res chain seq x y z
N GLN A 1 8.96 1.54 2.63
CA GLN A 1 8.62 2.91 2.22
C GLN A 1 9.37 3.93 3.07
N GLU A 2 9.31 3.81 4.40
CA GLU A 2 10.05 4.68 5.31
C GLU A 2 11.57 4.68 5.10
N GLU A 3 12.22 3.52 4.99
CA GLU A 3 13.66 3.42 4.74
C GLU A 3 14.08 4.16 3.47
N TRP A 4 13.32 3.95 2.38
CA TRP A 4 13.53 4.66 1.13
C TRP A 4 13.38 6.18 1.29
N ALA A 5 12.36 6.64 2.02
CA ALA A 5 12.13 8.07 2.26
C ALA A 5 13.28 8.70 3.07
N LYS A 6 13.74 8.01 4.12
CA LYS A 6 14.90 8.44 4.91
C LYS A 6 16.18 8.50 4.08
N GLU A 7 16.43 7.49 3.25
CA GLU A 7 17.63 7.43 2.41
C GLU A 7 17.62 8.51 1.31
N LYS A 8 16.49 8.75 0.66
CA LYS A 8 16.41 9.65 -0.51
C LYS A 8 16.05 11.09 -0.19
N LEU A 9 15.28 11.34 0.87
CA LEU A 9 14.72 12.65 1.20
C LEU A 9 15.18 13.19 2.56
N GLY A 10 15.79 12.37 3.41
CA GLY A 10 16.13 12.75 4.79
C GLY A 10 17.14 13.90 4.93
N THR A 11 17.83 14.29 3.86
CA THR A 11 18.73 15.46 3.84
C THR A 11 18.01 16.76 3.44
N SER A 12 16.86 16.67 2.79
CA SER A 12 16.10 17.80 2.25
C SER A 12 14.74 18.01 2.93
N SER A 13 14.30 17.06 3.75
CA SER A 13 12.95 17.00 4.31
C SER A 13 12.96 16.35 5.68
N GLU A 14 12.08 16.80 6.56
CA GLU A 14 11.80 16.13 7.83
C GLU A 14 10.95 14.88 7.58
N ILE A 15 11.36 13.73 8.11
CA ILE A 15 10.65 12.47 7.92
C ILE A 15 9.93 12.10 9.21
N VAL A 16 8.60 12.18 9.19
CA VAL A 16 7.73 11.76 10.30
C VAL A 16 7.19 10.37 10.02
N SER A 17 7.34 9.46 10.98
CA SER A 17 6.87 8.08 10.88
C SER A 17 5.54 7.90 11.63
N PHE A 18 4.63 7.13 11.04
CA PHE A 18 3.32 6.79 11.61
C PHE A 18 3.13 5.28 11.58
N ASP A 19 2.50 4.73 12.61
CA ASP A 19 2.16 3.31 12.67
C ASP A 19 0.97 2.97 11.75
N ARG A 20 0.10 3.95 11.48
CA ARG A 20 -1.10 3.79 10.66
C ARG A 20 -1.24 4.91 9.64
N VAL A 21 -1.41 4.54 8.37
CA VAL A 21 -1.73 5.50 7.31
C VAL A 21 -3.11 6.13 7.54
N PHE A 22 -4.13 5.30 7.81
CA PHE A 22 -5.48 5.77 8.15
C PHE A 22 -5.85 5.37 9.59
N PRO A 23 -6.44 6.27 10.40
CA PRO A 23 -6.75 7.67 10.09
C PRO A 23 -5.56 8.63 10.33
N GLU A 24 -4.52 8.21 11.06
CA GLU A 24 -3.54 9.12 11.68
C GLU A 24 -2.76 9.97 10.67
N MET A 25 -2.06 9.34 9.72
CA MET A 25 -1.24 10.05 8.73
C MET A 25 -2.09 10.96 7.82
N VAL A 26 -3.27 10.48 7.41
CA VAL A 26 -4.22 11.28 6.60
C VAL A 26 -4.73 12.50 7.36
N MET A 27 -5.05 12.36 8.65
CA MET A 27 -5.51 13.47 9.47
C MET A 27 -4.40 14.49 9.73
N ALA A 28 -3.14 14.06 9.87
CA ALA A 28 -2.00 14.96 9.97
C ALA A 28 -1.82 15.79 8.69
N LEU A 29 -1.91 15.15 7.52
CA LEU A 29 -1.90 15.85 6.23
C LEU A 29 -3.03 16.88 6.12
N LYS A 30 -4.26 16.52 6.48
CA LYS A 30 -5.42 17.42 6.41
C LYS A 30 -5.35 18.61 7.38
N ARG A 31 -4.65 18.47 8.50
CA ARG A 31 -4.41 19.57 9.45
C ARG A 31 -3.22 20.44 9.07
N GLU A 32 -2.58 20.17 7.95
CA GLU A 32 -1.36 20.85 7.50
C GLU A 32 -0.17 20.61 8.46
N ASP A 33 -0.21 19.54 9.27
CA ASP A 33 0.94 19.10 10.08
C ASP A 33 2.02 18.44 9.20
N LEU A 34 1.66 18.03 7.97
CA LEU A 34 2.54 17.43 6.96
C LEU A 34 2.27 18.09 5.60
N ASP A 35 3.31 18.29 4.78
CA ASP A 35 3.15 18.78 3.40
C ASP A 35 2.73 17.67 2.42
N ALA A 36 3.15 16.44 2.68
CA ALA A 36 2.90 15.28 1.83
C ALA A 36 2.99 13.97 2.62
N ILE A 37 2.36 12.92 2.08
CA ILE A 37 2.47 11.54 2.59
C ILE A 37 3.03 10.63 1.50
N ILE A 38 3.84 9.65 1.89
CA ILE A 38 4.39 8.63 0.99
C ILE A 38 3.82 7.28 1.41
N VAL A 39 3.02 6.69 0.53
CA VAL A 39 2.31 5.43 0.76
C VAL A 39 2.43 4.51 -0.45
N GLY A 40 1.97 3.26 -0.33
CA GLY A 40 1.95 2.34 -1.46
C GLY A 40 0.90 2.75 -2.50
N ASP A 41 1.17 2.49 -3.78
CA ASP A 41 0.31 2.85 -4.91
C ASP A 41 -1.17 2.55 -4.68
N ILE A 42 -1.50 1.31 -4.30
CA ILE A 42 -2.89 0.90 -4.03
C ILE A 42 -3.53 1.75 -2.94
N ILE A 43 -2.79 2.03 -1.86
CA ILE A 43 -3.28 2.83 -0.74
C ILE A 43 -3.51 4.29 -1.19
N GLY A 44 -2.56 4.88 -1.91
CA GLY A 44 -2.70 6.24 -2.44
C GLY A 44 -3.90 6.37 -3.38
N GLU A 45 -4.10 5.40 -4.27
CA GLU A 45 -5.24 5.37 -5.19
C GLU A 45 -6.59 5.20 -4.46
N VAL A 46 -6.64 4.34 -3.44
CA VAL A 46 -7.83 4.16 -2.60
C VAL A 46 -8.20 5.46 -1.87
N LEU A 47 -7.20 6.12 -1.26
CA LEU A 47 -7.41 7.36 -0.53
C LEU A 47 -7.91 8.48 -1.46
N ALA A 48 -7.26 8.68 -2.60
CA ALA A 48 -7.65 9.70 -3.58
C ALA A 48 -9.03 9.45 -4.22
N LYS A 49 -9.44 8.18 -4.38
CA LYS A 49 -10.80 7.84 -4.84
C LYS A 49 -11.87 8.12 -3.79
N ARG A 50 -11.54 7.92 -2.51
CA ARG A 50 -12.50 8.10 -1.41
C ARG A 50 -12.68 9.56 -1.02
N ASP A 51 -11.60 10.31 -1.02
CA ASP A 51 -11.53 11.65 -0.47
C ASP A 51 -11.13 12.66 -1.54
N PRO A 52 -12.06 13.51 -2.03
CA PRO A 52 -11.78 14.43 -3.14
C PRO A 52 -10.77 15.52 -2.78
N GLU A 53 -10.44 15.70 -1.50
CA GLU A 53 -9.39 16.61 -1.05
C GLU A 53 -7.98 16.01 -1.17
N LEU A 54 -7.88 14.70 -1.38
CA LEU A 54 -6.62 13.98 -1.54
C LEU A 54 -6.36 13.67 -3.02
N GLN A 55 -5.12 13.90 -3.45
CA GLN A 55 -4.68 13.56 -4.80
C GLN A 55 -3.29 12.92 -4.79
N VAL A 56 -3.07 11.95 -5.67
CA VAL A 56 -1.74 11.40 -5.92
C VAL A 56 -1.01 12.34 -6.88
N VAL A 57 -0.01 13.07 -6.37
CA VAL A 57 0.70 14.10 -7.14
C VAL A 57 1.72 13.49 -8.11
N PHE A 58 2.50 12.51 -7.65
CA PHE A 58 3.45 11.76 -8.46
C PHE A 58 3.78 10.42 -7.79
N LYS A 59 4.33 9.48 -8.57
CA LYS A 59 4.79 8.17 -8.08
C LYS A 59 6.32 8.17 -7.97
N VAL A 60 6.85 7.62 -6.88
CA VAL A 60 8.30 7.52 -6.64
C VAL A 60 8.72 6.06 -6.46
N GLY A 61 9.74 5.67 -7.23
CA GLY A 61 10.16 4.27 -7.29
C GLY A 61 9.12 3.35 -7.93
N SER A 62 9.47 2.07 -8.04
CA SER A 62 8.55 1.01 -8.44
C SER A 62 8.74 -0.14 -7.46
N LEU A 63 7.76 -0.35 -6.59
CA LEU A 63 7.69 -1.58 -5.81
C LEU A 63 7.04 -2.64 -6.70
N GLY A 64 7.83 -3.66 -7.08
CA GLY A 64 7.35 -4.78 -7.87
C GLY A 64 6.41 -5.66 -7.06
N GLY A 65 5.12 -5.30 -7.03
CA GLY A 65 4.04 -6.11 -6.46
C GLY A 65 4.26 -6.58 -5.01
N ALA A 66 3.40 -7.49 -4.57
CA ALA A 66 3.57 -8.27 -3.35
C ALA A 66 3.68 -9.76 -3.72
N ALA A 67 4.42 -10.53 -2.93
CA ALA A 67 4.63 -11.96 -3.16
C ALA A 67 4.55 -12.74 -1.85
N ILE A 68 4.19 -14.02 -1.96
CA ILE A 68 4.20 -14.95 -0.83
C ILE A 68 5.59 -15.59 -0.73
N GLY A 69 6.30 -15.31 0.36
CA GLY A 69 7.58 -15.94 0.66
C GLY A 69 7.40 -17.39 1.12
N VAL A 70 8.05 -18.33 0.44
CA VAL A 70 8.09 -19.75 0.82
C VAL A 70 9.53 -20.18 1.15
N ARG A 71 9.67 -21.29 1.88
CA ARG A 71 10.99 -21.88 2.15
C ARG A 71 11.68 -22.26 0.84
N GLN A 72 12.98 -21.99 0.75
CA GLN A 72 13.78 -22.37 -0.40
C GLN A 72 13.74 -23.90 -0.62
N GLY A 73 13.56 -24.32 -1.88
CA GLY A 73 13.46 -25.72 -2.28
C GLY A 73 12.06 -26.34 -2.11
N SER A 74 11.07 -25.60 -1.60
CA SER A 74 9.68 -26.07 -1.48
C SER A 74 8.89 -25.86 -2.79
N GLU A 75 9.33 -26.49 -3.88
CA GLU A 75 8.75 -26.28 -5.22
C GLU A 75 7.28 -26.74 -5.32
N GLU A 76 6.91 -27.84 -4.64
CA GLU A 76 5.52 -28.31 -4.63
C GLU A 76 4.58 -27.30 -3.95
N LEU A 77 4.99 -26.77 -2.80
CA LEU A 77 4.22 -25.74 -2.08
C LEU A 77 4.11 -24.45 -2.91
N LYS A 78 5.23 -24.03 -3.53
CA LYS A 78 5.25 -22.88 -4.43
C LYS A 78 4.28 -23.07 -5.61
N TYR A 79 4.25 -24.26 -6.20
CA TYR A 79 3.33 -24.57 -7.31
C TYR A 79 1.87 -24.46 -6.88
N VAL A 80 1.50 -25.07 -5.75
CA VAL A 80 0.14 -25.01 -5.22
C VAL A 80 -0.28 -23.57 -4.93
N ILE A 81 0.59 -22.78 -4.30
CA ILE A 81 0.32 -21.37 -3.99
C ILE A 81 0.11 -20.56 -5.26
N ASN A 82 1.01 -20.69 -6.24
CA ASN A 82 0.90 -19.95 -7.49
C ASN A 82 -0.39 -20.30 -8.24
N LYS A 83 -0.73 -21.58 -8.32
CA LYS A 83 -1.97 -22.04 -8.97
C LYS A 83 -3.20 -21.45 -8.29
N LEU A 84 -3.24 -21.45 -6.95
CA LEU A 84 -4.34 -20.84 -6.20
C LEU A 84 -4.45 -19.34 -6.46
N ILE A 85 -3.32 -18.61 -6.47
CA ILE A 85 -3.30 -17.18 -6.77
C ILE A 85 -3.84 -16.91 -8.17
N GLU A 86 -3.42 -17.69 -9.18
CA GLU A 86 -3.93 -17.59 -10.55
C GLU A 86 -5.44 -17.83 -10.61
N GLU A 87 -5.94 -18.91 -10.00
CA GLU A 87 -7.38 -19.20 -9.94
C GLU A 87 -8.19 -18.07 -9.27
N MET A 88 -7.67 -17.47 -8.20
CA MET A 88 -8.31 -16.34 -7.52
C MET A 88 -8.31 -15.06 -8.37
N ILE A 89 -7.26 -14.84 -9.17
CA ILE A 89 -7.19 -13.72 -10.10
C ILE A 89 -8.21 -13.93 -11.23
N ASP A 90 -8.20 -15.11 -11.86
CA ASP A 90 -9.05 -15.44 -13.01
C ASP A 90 -10.54 -15.42 -12.66
N SER A 91 -10.89 -15.87 -11.45
CA SER A 91 -12.27 -15.84 -10.95
C SER A 91 -12.73 -14.47 -10.45
N GLY A 92 -11.82 -13.51 -10.31
CA GLY A 92 -12.09 -12.20 -9.71
C GLY A 92 -12.23 -12.21 -8.18
N GLU A 93 -12.07 -13.37 -7.53
CA GLU A 93 -12.08 -13.52 -6.08
C GLU A 93 -11.02 -12.65 -5.39
N MET A 94 -9.82 -12.56 -5.98
CA MET A 94 -8.75 -11.72 -5.46
C MET A 94 -9.18 -10.25 -5.35
N SER A 95 -9.81 -9.72 -6.40
CA SER A 95 -10.29 -8.33 -6.43
C SER A 95 -11.37 -8.07 -5.37
N ARG A 96 -12.33 -8.99 -5.25
CA ARG A 96 -13.38 -8.91 -4.21
C ARG A 96 -12.78 -8.90 -2.80
N LEU A 97 -11.82 -9.78 -2.52
CA LEU A 97 -11.14 -9.82 -1.23
C LEU A 97 -10.43 -8.49 -0.92
N PHE A 98 -9.70 -7.93 -1.90
CA PHE A 98 -9.06 -6.63 -1.74
C PHE A 98 -10.07 -5.52 -1.41
N GLU A 99 -11.18 -5.44 -2.12
CA GLU A 99 -12.22 -4.44 -1.86
C GLU A 99 -12.85 -4.59 -0.48
N GLU A 100 -13.08 -5.82 -0.01
CA GLU A 100 -13.61 -6.10 1.33
C GLU A 100 -12.62 -5.68 2.42
N GLU A 101 -11.35 -6.06 2.30
CA GLU A 101 -10.32 -5.71 3.30
C GLU A 101 -10.01 -4.21 3.30
N ILE A 102 -10.00 -3.57 2.12
CA ILE A 102 -9.88 -2.12 2.02
C ILE A 102 -11.02 -1.43 2.76
N ARG A 103 -12.28 -1.86 2.57
CA ARG A 103 -13.44 -1.29 3.27
C ARG A 103 -13.31 -1.41 4.79
N LYS A 104 -12.91 -2.58 5.30
CA LYS A 104 -12.67 -2.81 6.73
C LYS A 104 -11.58 -1.90 7.28
N TRP A 105 -10.44 -1.80 6.58
CA TRP A 105 -9.32 -0.94 6.97
C TRP A 105 -9.73 0.53 7.06
N LEU A 106 -10.64 0.92 6.17
CA LEU A 106 -11.24 2.23 6.06
C LEU A 106 -12.39 2.50 7.06
N GLY A 107 -12.76 1.52 7.89
CA GLY A 107 -13.83 1.63 8.87
C GLY A 107 -15.24 1.75 8.28
N ALA A 108 -15.45 1.23 7.07
CA ALA A 108 -16.73 1.23 6.35
C ALA A 108 -17.42 -0.14 6.37
#